data_AF-A0A2D9W902-F1
#
_entry.id   AF-A0A2D9W902-F1
#
_cell.length_a   1.000
_cell.length_b   1.000
_cell.length_c   1.000
_cell.angle_alpha   90.00
_cell.angle_beta   90.00
_cell.angle_gamma   90.00
#
_symmetry.space_group_name_H-M   'P 1'
#
loop_
_entity.id
_entity.type
_entity.pdbx_description
1 polymer ?
#
loop_
_entity_poly.entity_id
_entity_poly.type
_entity_poly.pdbx_seq_one_letter_code
_entity_poly.pdbx_strand_id
1 'polypeptide(L)'
;MLKADRDQIMSNLNDDDRKQFQQFINDYREKRKAPSGGRMPAREMLDAVGGDLAGMLRQAMEAVVLRDEMGPNVGDVPPDFDLKLVGSKERVRLSSFKDEKPVALIFGSYT
;
A
#
# COMPACT_ATOMS: atom_id res chain seq x y z
N MET A 1 -1.55 -7.68 -9.44
CA MET A 1 -1.05 -6.75 -10.49
C MET A 1 0.45 -6.60 -10.30
N LEU A 2 1.25 -6.73 -11.37
CA LEU A 2 2.70 -6.59 -11.27
C LEU A 2 3.07 -5.11 -11.14
N LYS A 3 4.23 -4.83 -10.53
CA LYS A 3 4.74 -3.45 -10.35
C LYS A 3 4.83 -2.71 -11.70
N ALA A 4 5.28 -3.40 -12.74
CA ALA A 4 5.40 -2.86 -14.09
C ALA A 4 4.04 -2.40 -14.65
N ASP A 5 2.99 -3.22 -14.50
CA ASP A 5 1.64 -2.89 -14.93
C ASP A 5 1.16 -1.61 -14.22
N ARG A 6 1.42 -1.49 -12.91
CA ARG A 6 1.08 -0.28 -12.14
C ARG A 6 1.81 0.95 -12.65
N ASP A 7 3.11 0.85 -12.84
CA ASP A 7 3.92 2.01 -13.22
C ASP A 7 3.54 2.49 -14.64
N GLN A 8 3.20 1.56 -15.54
CA GLN A 8 2.62 1.86 -16.85
C GLN A 8 1.22 2.49 -16.76
N ILE A 9 0.38 2.01 -15.85
CA ILE A 9 -0.92 2.61 -15.59
C ILE A 9 -0.74 4.06 -15.13
N MET A 10 0.13 4.31 -14.15
CA MET A 10 0.38 5.64 -13.60
C MET A 10 1.02 6.60 -14.61
N SER A 11 1.84 6.08 -15.56
CA SER A 11 2.42 6.90 -16.62
C SER A 11 1.38 7.35 -17.65
N ASN A 12 0.30 6.58 -17.85
CA ASN A 12 -0.72 6.83 -18.85
C ASN A 12 -1.91 7.67 -18.33
N LEU A 13 -1.98 7.96 -17.03
CA LEU A 13 -3.02 8.83 -16.47
C LEU A 13 -2.81 10.29 -16.89
N ASN A 14 -3.90 10.95 -17.28
CA ASN A 14 -3.91 12.40 -17.50
C ASN A 14 -3.85 13.15 -16.14
N ASP A 15 -3.65 14.47 -16.17
CA ASP A 15 -3.45 15.25 -14.94
C ASP A 15 -4.68 15.30 -14.02
N ASP A 16 -5.89 15.19 -14.56
CA ASP A 16 -7.12 15.18 -13.79
C ASP A 16 -7.35 13.82 -13.12
N ASP A 17 -7.09 12.72 -13.84
CA ASP A 17 -7.10 11.36 -13.30
C ASP A 17 -6.07 11.21 -12.17
N ARG A 18 -4.89 11.83 -12.31
CA ARG A 18 -3.86 11.85 -11.26
C ARG A 18 -4.32 12.59 -10.01
N LYS A 19 -5.01 13.72 -10.16
CA LYS A 19 -5.57 14.45 -9.01
C LYS A 19 -6.66 13.64 -8.31
N GLN A 20 -7.57 13.03 -9.06
CA GLN A 20 -8.61 12.16 -8.50
C GLN A 20 -7.99 10.96 -7.76
N PHE A 21 -6.97 10.33 -8.33
CA PHE A 21 -6.21 9.28 -7.67
C PHE A 21 -5.60 9.75 -6.35
N GLN A 22 -4.91 10.90 -6.36
CA GLN A 22 -4.26 11.43 -5.16
C GLN A 22 -5.28 11.79 -4.07
N GLN A 23 -6.40 12.41 -4.45
CA GLN A 23 -7.51 12.72 -3.53
C GLN A 23 -8.05 11.44 -2.89
N PHE A 24 -8.34 10.41 -3.70
CA PHE A 24 -8.79 9.12 -3.19
C PHE A 24 -7.78 8.50 -2.20
N ILE A 25 -6.49 8.48 -2.55
CA ILE A 25 -5.46 7.89 -1.69
C ILE A 25 -5.32 8.64 -0.36
N ASN A 26 -5.45 9.96 -0.37
CA ASN A 26 -5.41 10.76 0.84
C ASN A 26 -6.63 10.47 1.73
N ASP A 27 -7.83 10.54 1.17
CA ASP A 27 -9.07 10.26 1.89
C ASP A 27 -9.10 8.83 2.45
N TYR A 28 -8.61 7.87 1.65
CA TYR A 28 -8.45 6.47 2.05
C TYR A 28 -7.51 6.32 3.25
N ARG A 29 -6.36 7.00 3.22
CA ARG A 29 -5.38 6.98 4.33
C ARG A 29 -5.94 7.63 5.59
N GLU A 30 -6.63 8.76 5.46
CA GLU A 30 -7.22 9.44 6.62
C GLU A 30 -8.29 8.58 7.30
N LYS A 31 -9.19 7.98 6.52
CA LYS A 31 -10.23 7.08 7.04
C LYS A 31 -9.66 5.81 7.67
N ARG A 32 -8.53 5.28 7.17
CA ARG A 32 -7.83 4.11 7.77
C ARG A 32 -7.09 4.44 9.07
N LYS A 33 -6.59 5.67 9.21
CA LYS A 33 -5.90 6.15 10.43
C LYS A 33 -6.86 6.44 11.58
N ALA A 34 -8.16 6.58 11.32
CA ALA A 34 -9.15 6.84 12.37
C ALA A 34 -9.28 5.65 13.36
N PRO A 35 -9.36 5.92 14.68
CA PRO A 35 -9.48 4.87 15.70
C PRO A 35 -10.83 4.14 15.57
N SER A 36 -10.73 2.86 15.19
CA SER A 36 -11.58 1.68 15.47
C SER A 36 -13.13 1.73 15.38
N GLY A 37 -13.80 2.86 15.15
CA GLY A 37 -15.27 2.94 15.29
C GLY A 37 -16.11 2.90 14.01
N GLY A 38 -15.50 2.98 12.83
CA GLY A 38 -16.27 3.14 11.58
C GLY A 38 -15.41 3.05 10.32
N ARG A 39 -14.52 2.05 10.27
CA ARG A 39 -13.77 1.77 9.04
C ARG A 39 -14.75 1.26 7.99
N MET A 40 -15.18 2.12 7.07
CA MET A 40 -15.77 1.62 5.82
C MET A 40 -14.75 0.67 5.17
N PRO A 41 -15.15 -0.57 4.82
CA PRO A 41 -14.31 -1.49 4.07
C PRO A 41 -13.75 -0.79 2.84
N ALA A 42 -12.49 -1.08 2.51
CA ALA A 42 -11.83 -0.44 1.39
C ALA A 42 -12.57 -0.68 0.06
N ARG A 43 -13.29 -1.80 -0.04
CA ARG A 43 -14.23 -2.11 -1.14
C ARG A 43 -15.42 -1.14 -1.20
N GLU A 44 -16.07 -0.84 -0.08
CA GLU A 44 -17.19 0.12 -0.06
C GLU A 44 -16.74 1.53 -0.47
N MET A 45 -15.50 1.91 -0.13
CA MET A 45 -14.92 3.17 -0.60
C MET A 45 -14.65 3.18 -2.12
N LEU A 46 -14.19 2.07 -2.69
CA LEU A 46 -14.01 1.94 -4.14
C LEU A 46 -15.35 1.97 -4.88
N ASP A 47 -16.36 1.31 -4.31
CA ASP A 47 -17.72 1.29 -4.87
C ASP A 47 -18.40 2.66 -4.78
N ALA A 48 -18.14 3.45 -3.72
CA ALA A 48 -18.65 4.81 -3.55
C ALA A 48 -18.03 5.85 -4.50
N VAL A 49 -16.83 5.58 -5.03
CA VAL A 49 -16.22 6.38 -6.10
C VAL A 49 -16.86 6.06 -7.47
N GLY A 50 -17.85 5.16 -7.50
CA GLY A 50 -18.41 4.53 -8.69
C GLY A 50 -18.91 5.42 -9.82
N GLY A 51 -18.83 4.84 -11.03
CA GLY A 51 -19.54 5.25 -12.24
C GLY A 51 -18.62 5.70 -13.38
N ASP A 52 -17.87 6.77 -13.13
CA ASP A 52 -17.28 7.60 -14.19
C ASP A 52 -15.75 7.55 -14.26
N LEU A 53 -15.13 6.65 -13.49
CA LEU A 53 -13.69 6.50 -13.45
C LEU A 53 -13.19 5.68 -14.65
N ALA A 54 -12.19 6.21 -15.37
CA ALA A 54 -11.50 5.46 -16.40
C ALA A 54 -11.06 4.09 -15.84
N GLY A 55 -11.33 3.00 -16.56
CA GLY A 55 -11.13 1.63 -16.04
C GLY A 55 -9.71 1.36 -15.53
N MET A 56 -8.73 2.07 -16.09
CA MET A 56 -7.33 2.02 -15.67
C MET A 56 -7.09 2.62 -14.27
N LEU A 57 -7.74 3.74 -13.95
CA LEU A 57 -7.65 4.40 -12.64
C LEU A 57 -8.30 3.54 -11.55
N ARG A 58 -9.45 2.93 -11.86
CA ARG A 58 -10.10 1.96 -10.96
C ARG A 58 -9.20 0.77 -10.64
N GLN A 59 -8.54 0.18 -11.64
CA GLN A 59 -7.60 -0.92 -11.44
C GLN A 59 -6.41 -0.53 -10.54
N ALA A 60 -5.87 0.69 -10.71
CA ALA A 60 -4.82 1.20 -9.84
C ALA A 60 -5.29 1.33 -8.39
N MET A 61 -6.50 1.84 -8.17
CA MET A 61 -7.09 2.00 -6.85
C MET A 61 -7.39 0.64 -6.19
N GLU A 62 -7.97 -0.29 -6.92
CA GLU A 62 -8.19 -1.67 -6.48
C GLU A 62 -6.89 -2.36 -6.07
N ALA A 63 -5.81 -2.19 -6.85
CA ALA A 63 -4.51 -2.75 -6.53
C ALA A 63 -3.92 -2.18 -5.23
N VAL A 64 -4.12 -0.88 -4.95
CA VAL A 64 -3.68 -0.27 -3.69
C VAL A 64 -4.51 -0.81 -2.52
N VAL A 65 -5.83 -0.88 -2.68
CA VAL A 65 -6.74 -1.39 -1.65
C VAL A 65 -6.42 -2.83 -1.28
N LEU A 66 -6.30 -3.72 -2.26
CA LEU A 66 -5.98 -5.13 -2.02
C LEU A 66 -4.65 -5.31 -1.28
N ARG A 67 -3.63 -4.52 -1.66
CA ARG A 67 -2.32 -4.53 -0.99
C ARG A 67 -2.45 -4.11 0.47
N ASP A 68 -3.20 -3.04 0.72
CA ASP A 68 -3.37 -2.48 2.05
C ASP A 68 -4.23 -3.39 2.96
N GLU A 69 -5.16 -4.18 2.39
CA GLU A 69 -5.90 -5.24 3.11
C GLU A 69 -5.03 -6.45 3.49
N MET A 70 -3.96 -6.72 2.73
CA MET A 70 -3.04 -7.83 3.01
C MET A 70 -1.93 -7.50 4.02
N GLY A 71 -1.75 -6.23 4.37
CA GLY A 71 -0.71 -5.82 5.33
C GLY A 71 -1.10 -6.08 6.79
N PRO A 72 -0.11 -6.20 7.71
CA PRO A 72 -0.40 -6.27 9.14
C PRO A 72 -1.08 -4.98 9.63
N ASN A 73 -2.00 -5.09 10.59
CA ASN A 73 -2.66 -3.92 11.16
C ASN A 73 -1.79 -3.27 12.25
N VAL A 74 -2.09 -2.02 12.55
CA VAL A 74 -1.48 -1.33 13.71
C VAL A 74 -1.80 -2.11 14.99
N GLY A 75 -0.76 -2.45 15.75
CA GLY A 75 -0.86 -3.23 16.98
C GLY A 75 -0.64 -4.74 16.77
N ASP A 76 -0.74 -5.23 15.54
CA ASP A 76 -0.40 -6.61 15.23
C ASP A 76 1.12 -6.81 15.36
N VAL A 77 1.51 -8.03 15.77
CA VAL A 77 2.91 -8.44 15.70
C VAL A 77 3.31 -8.54 14.22
N PRO A 78 4.36 -7.84 13.78
CA PRO A 78 4.75 -7.89 12.37
C PRO A 78 5.20 -9.31 11.99
N PRO A 79 4.85 -9.81 10.78
CA PRO A 79 5.36 -11.07 10.28
C PRO A 79 6.88 -11.06 10.23
N ASP A 80 7.50 -12.08 10.81
CA ASP A 80 8.94 -12.21 10.76
C ASP A 80 9.41 -12.58 9.34
N PHE A 81 10.60 -12.11 8.98
CA PHE A 81 11.23 -12.44 7.71
C PHE A 81 12.72 -12.63 7.90
N ASP A 82 13.31 -13.40 7.00
CA ASP A 82 14.73 -13.71 6.99
C ASP A 82 15.28 -13.31 5.61
N LEU A 83 16.03 -12.20 5.55
CA LEU A 83 16.50 -11.59 4.31
C LEU A 83 18.02 -11.62 4.23
N LYS A 84 18.54 -11.85 3.02
CA LYS A 84 19.97 -11.76 2.75
C LYS A 84 20.41 -10.29 2.73
N LEU A 85 21.54 -9.98 3.37
CA LEU A 85 22.14 -8.66 3.29
C LEU A 85 22.69 -8.41 1.88
N VAL A 86 22.51 -7.20 1.38
CA VAL A 86 23.00 -6.81 0.05
C VAL A 86 24.52 -6.95 0.03
N GLY A 87 25.04 -7.71 -0.95
CA GLY A 87 26.48 -7.94 -1.12
C GLY A 87 27.12 -8.97 -0.18
N SER A 88 26.37 -9.61 0.71
CA SER A 88 26.90 -10.60 1.68
C SER A 88 26.13 -11.92 1.64
N LYS A 89 26.73 -13.02 2.11
CA LYS A 89 26.01 -14.28 2.38
C LYS A 89 25.22 -14.25 3.69
N GLU A 90 25.49 -13.26 4.53
CA GLU A 90 24.81 -13.06 5.80
C GLU A 90 23.32 -12.79 5.61
N ARG A 91 22.56 -13.13 6.65
CA ARG A 91 21.11 -13.01 6.66
C ARG A 91 20.70 -12.28 7.95
N VAL A 92 19.67 -11.47 7.83
CA VAL A 92 19.09 -10.71 8.94
C VAL A 92 17.63 -11.12 9.11
N ARG A 93 17.23 -11.31 10.36
CA ARG A 93 15.86 -11.64 10.72
C ARG A 93 15.18 -10.41 11.31
N LEU A 94 13.93 -10.12 10.95
CA LEU A 94 13.24 -8.95 11.51
C LEU A 94 13.16 -9.03 13.04
N SER A 95 12.88 -10.21 13.58
CA SER A 95 12.79 -10.44 15.02
C SER A 95 14.07 -10.12 15.78
N SER A 96 15.23 -10.04 15.13
CA SER A 96 16.50 -9.71 15.81
C SER A 96 16.57 -8.26 16.27
N PHE A 97 15.69 -7.39 15.77
CA PHE A 97 15.62 -5.97 16.19
C PHE A 97 14.61 -5.72 17.31
N LYS A 98 13.88 -6.75 17.76
CA LYS A 98 12.82 -6.61 18.75
C LYS A 98 13.41 -6.12 20.09
N ASP A 99 12.66 -5.27 20.78
CA ASP A 99 12.95 -4.78 22.14
C ASP A 99 14.25 -3.96 22.29
N GLU A 100 14.95 -3.64 21.19
CA GLU A 100 16.11 -2.74 21.20
C GLU A 100 15.72 -1.28 20.93
N LYS A 101 15.09 -1.04 19.77
CA LYS A 101 14.70 0.30 19.29
C LYS A 101 13.64 0.22 18.20
N PRO A 102 12.85 1.28 17.98
CA PRO A 102 11.92 1.33 16.85
C PRO A 102 12.64 1.15 15.51
N VAL A 103 12.08 0.32 14.63
CA VAL A 103 12.60 0.06 13.29
C VAL A 103 11.59 0.52 12.25
N ALA A 104 12.08 1.25 11.24
CA ALA A 104 11.30 1.59 10.05
C ALA A 104 11.65 0.59 8.93
N LEU A 105 10.62 0.00 8.32
CA LEU A 105 10.78 -0.88 7.16
C LEU A 105 10.51 -0.12 5.88
N ILE A 106 11.49 -0.14 4.97
CA ILE A 106 11.39 0.51 3.66
C ILE A 106 11.50 -0.57 2.60
N PHE A 107 10.41 -0.77 1.86
CA PHE A 107 10.37 -1.69 0.73
C PHE A 107 10.53 -0.90 -0.57
N GLY A 108 11.53 -1.24 -1.36
CA GLY A 108 11.83 -0.60 -2.63
C GLY A 108 12.56 -1.55 -3.58
N SER A 109 12.68 -1.14 -4.83
CA SER A 109 13.53 -1.82 -5.80
C SER A 109 14.26 -0.77 -6.63
N TYR A 110 15.45 -1.10 -7.09
CA TYR A 110 16.10 -0.32 -8.14
C TYR A 110 15.31 -0.51 -9.44
N THR A 111 15.10 0.59 -10.17
CA THR A 111 14.55 0.65 -11.52
C THR A 111 15.38 1.62 -12.31
#